data_AF-A0A7G2JYT9-F1
#
_entry.id   AF-A0A7G2JYT9-F1
#
_cell.length_a   1.000
_cell.length_b   1.000
_cell.length_c   1.000
_cell.angle_alpha   90.00
_cell.angle_beta   90.00
_cell.angle_gamma   90.00
#
_symmetry.space_group_name_H-M   'P 1'
#
loop_
_entity.id
_entity.type
_entity.pdbx_description
1 polymer ?
#
loop_
_entity_poly.entity_id
_entity_poly.type
_entity_poly.pdbx_seq_one_letter_code
_entity_poly.pdbx_strand_id
1 'polypeptide(L)' 'IADLEKEFEGKMYGHLKTAVADEVSTLLTGLQERFHQYRNDETLLDNILRQGAEKARAKAQETLAKVYEAVGFVAAK' A
#
# COMPACT_ATOMS: atom_id res chain seq x y z
N ILE A 1 -22.33 -7.25 13.06
CA ILE A 1 -23.59 -7.04 12.28
C ILE A 1 -24.79 -6.99 13.21
N ALA A 2 -25.03 -7.99 14.06
CA ALA A 2 -26.15 -8.00 15.01
C ALA A 2 -26.27 -6.74 15.88
N ASP A 3 -25.16 -6.13 16.29
CA ASP A 3 -25.19 -4.87 17.06
C ASP A 3 -25.61 -3.67 16.21
N LEU A 4 -25.18 -3.61 14.94
CA LEU A 4 -25.60 -2.59 13.98
C LEU A 4 -27.09 -2.76 13.62
N GLU A 5 -27.58 -4.00 13.49
CA GLU A 5 -29.01 -4.27 13.24
C GLU A 5 -29.89 -3.71 14.36
N LYS A 6 -29.46 -3.88 15.63
CA LYS A 6 -30.13 -3.28 16.79
C LYS A 6 -30.02 -1.75 16.80
N GLU A 7 -28.84 -1.21 16.46
CA GLU A 7 -28.60 0.24 16.40
C GLU A 7 -29.51 0.95 15.38
N PHE A 8 -29.76 0.29 14.24
CA PHE A 8 -30.60 0.82 13.17
C PHE A 8 -32.06 0.34 13.24
N GLU A 9 -32.47 -0.37 14.29
CA GLU A 9 -33.87 -0.78 14.49
C GLU A 9 -34.78 0.45 14.57
N GLY A 10 -35.88 0.43 13.81
CA GLY A 10 -36.81 1.56 13.71
C GLY A 10 -36.26 2.81 12.99
N LYS A 11 -35.04 2.76 12.42
CA LYS A 11 -34.48 3.84 11.61
C LYS A 11 -34.84 3.67 10.12
N MET A 12 -34.97 4.79 9.42
CA MET A 12 -35.13 4.81 7.97
C MET A 12 -33.77 4.62 7.27
N TYR A 13 -33.76 4.08 6.04
CA TYR A 13 -32.54 3.86 5.25
C TYR A 13 -31.64 5.08 5.05
N GLY A 14 -32.20 6.30 5.14
CA GLY A 14 -31.40 7.53 5.13
C GLY A 14 -30.36 7.55 6.25
N HIS A 15 -30.71 7.12 7.47
CA HIS A 15 -29.80 7.09 8.62
C HIS A 15 -28.65 6.11 8.39
N LEU A 16 -28.95 4.91 7.88
CA LEU A 16 -27.93 3.92 7.55
C LEU A 16 -26.97 4.44 6.49
N LYS A 17 -27.49 5.07 5.42
CA LYS A 17 -26.65 5.64 4.35
C LYS A 17 -25.75 6.76 4.86
N THR A 18 -26.28 7.66 5.69
CA THR A 18 -25.50 8.74 6.30
C THR A 18 -24.41 8.18 7.21
N ALA A 19 -24.74 7.26 8.12
CA ALA A 19 -23.75 6.66 9.01
C ALA A 19 -22.63 5.95 8.24
N VAL A 20 -22.98 5.18 7.20
CA VAL A 20 -21.97 4.53 6.34
C VAL A 20 -21.13 5.57 5.59
N ALA A 21 -21.74 6.62 5.05
CA ALA A 21 -21.03 7.67 4.35
C ALA A 21 -20.05 8.40 5.27
N ASP A 22 -20.48 8.72 6.50
CA ASP A 22 -19.66 9.42 7.49
C ASP A 22 -18.44 8.56 7.88
N GLU A 23 -18.64 7.29 8.26
CA GLU A 23 -17.55 6.39 8.66
C GLU A 23 -16.56 6.13 7.52
N VAL A 24 -17.07 5.89 6.30
CA VAL A 24 -16.21 5.70 5.12
C VAL A 24 -15.46 6.98 4.79
N SER A 25 -16.12 8.14 4.88
CA SER A 25 -15.49 9.44 4.64
C SER A 25 -14.36 9.68 5.64
N THR A 26 -14.61 9.48 6.94
CA THR A 26 -13.60 9.63 7.99
C THR A 26 -12.38 8.73 7.74
N LEU A 27 -12.60 7.47 7.40
CA LEU A 27 -11.52 6.55 7.05
C LEU A 27 -10.72 7.05 5.84
N LEU A 28 -11.41 7.45 4.78
CA LEU A 28 -10.77 7.89 3.53
C LEU A 28 -10.06 9.23 3.68
N THR A 29 -10.57 10.17 4.49
CA THR A 29 -9.89 11.43 4.78
C THR A 29 -8.54 11.16 5.43
N GLY A 30 -8.48 10.34 6.47
CA GLY A 30 -7.20 10.00 7.11
C GLY A 30 -6.22 9.27 6.18
N LEU A 31 -6.74 8.41 5.30
CA LEU A 31 -5.91 7.76 4.27
C LEU A 31 -5.38 8.77 3.24
N GLN A 32 -6.24 9.68 2.76
CA GLN A 32 -5.90 10.70 1.78
C GLN A 32 -4.89 11.71 2.32
N GLU A 33 -5.00 12.12 3.58
CA GLU A 33 -4.01 12.99 4.22
C GLU A 33 -2.62 12.37 4.19
N ARG A 34 -2.50 11.10 4.62
CA ARG A 34 -1.23 10.36 4.57
C ARG A 34 -0.75 10.21 3.13
N PHE A 35 -1.64 9.86 2.20
CA PHE A 35 -1.30 9.77 0.79
C PHE A 35 -0.71 11.09 0.28
N HIS A 36 -1.34 12.23 0.55
CA HIS A 36 -0.87 13.53 0.08
C HIS A 36 0.45 13.95 0.74
N GLN A 37 0.65 13.62 2.02
CA GLN A 37 1.95 13.82 2.70
C GLN A 37 3.08 13.09 1.96
N TYR A 38 2.91 11.80 1.65
CA TYR A 38 3.93 11.05 0.92
C TYR A 38 4.02 11.45 -0.56
N ARG A 39 2.88 11.63 -1.23
CA ARG A 39 2.82 11.79 -2.68
C ARG A 39 3.45 13.11 -3.12
N ASN A 40 3.37 14.15 -2.30
CA ASN A 40 3.91 15.47 -2.59
C ASN A 40 5.38 15.64 -2.15
N ASP A 41 5.95 14.69 -1.39
CA ASP A 41 7.36 14.69 -1.02
C ASP A 41 8.16 13.79 -1.97
N GLU A 42 8.55 14.35 -3.13
CA GLU A 42 9.32 13.63 -4.14
C GLU A 42 10.68 13.14 -3.62
N THR A 43 11.31 13.90 -2.73
CA THR A 43 12.60 13.53 -2.14
C THR A 43 12.46 12.28 -1.27
N LEU A 44 11.42 12.22 -0.44
CA LEU A 44 11.11 11.05 0.36
C LEU A 44 10.77 9.84 -0.54
N LEU A 45 9.97 10.02 -1.58
CA LEU A 45 9.64 8.94 -2.52
C LEU A 45 10.90 8.39 -3.21
N ASP A 46 11.77 9.25 -3.73
CA ASP A 46 13.02 8.83 -4.38
C ASP A 46 13.93 8.06 -3.42
N ASN A 47 13.99 8.48 -2.15
CA ASN A 47 14.75 7.77 -1.12
C ASN A 47 14.16 6.39 -0.82
N ILE A 48 12.83 6.27 -0.70
CA ILE A 48 12.14 4.99 -0.51
C ILE A 48 12.40 4.06 -1.70
N LEU A 49 12.28 4.57 -2.93
CA LEU A 49 12.52 3.82 -4.15
C LEU A 49 13.97 3.35 -4.25
N ARG A 50 14.95 4.22 -3.94
CA ARG A 50 16.37 3.87 -3.94
C ARG A 50 16.66 2.75 -2.95
N GLN A 51 16.22 2.89 -1.71
CA GLN A 51 16.41 1.87 -0.67
C GLN A 51 15.74 0.53 -1.04
N GLY A 52 14.54 0.58 -1.63
CA GLY A 52 13.84 -0.60 -2.11
C GLY A 52 14.60 -1.29 -3.25
N ALA A 53 15.09 -0.51 -4.22
CA ALA A 53 15.85 -1.00 -5.36
C ALA A 53 17.19 -1.62 -4.94
N GLU A 54 17.91 -1.04 -3.98
CA GLU A 54 19.14 -1.60 -3.43
C GLU A 54 18.92 -3.00 -2.83
N LYS A 55 17.90 -3.12 -1.97
CA LYS A 55 17.53 -4.40 -1.34
C LYS A 55 17.10 -5.44 -2.39
N ALA A 56 16.27 -5.03 -3.34
CA ALA A 56 15.80 -5.90 -4.41
C ALA A 56 16.93 -6.37 -5.32
N ARG A 57 17.84 -5.47 -5.73
CA ARG A 57 19.01 -5.78 -6.56
C ARG A 57 19.94 -6.75 -5.86
N ALA A 58 20.26 -6.52 -4.58
CA ALA A 58 21.11 -7.42 -3.81
C ALA A 58 20.55 -8.85 -3.84
N LYS A 59 19.25 -9.01 -3.58
CA LYS A 59 18.63 -10.34 -3.57
C LYS A 59 18.51 -10.96 -4.97
N ALA A 60 18.17 -10.16 -5.97
CA ALA A 60 18.04 -10.62 -7.34
C ALA A 60 19.39 -11.07 -7.93
N GLN A 61 20.47 -10.37 -7.59
CA GLN A 61 21.81 -10.67 -8.09
C GLN A 61 22.30 -12.06 -7.65
N GLU A 62 21.96 -12.51 -6.45
CA GLU A 62 22.28 -13.87 -5.97
C GLU A 62 21.68 -14.94 -6.90
N THR A 63 20.40 -14.77 -7.26
CA THR A 63 19.70 -15.71 -8.14
C THR A 63 20.24 -15.62 -9.56
N LEU A 64 20.44 -14.40 -10.06
CA LEU A 64 20.94 -14.17 -11.41
C LEU A 64 22.33 -14.77 -11.61
N ALA A 65 23.23 -14.65 -10.63
CA ALA A 65 24.55 -15.24 -10.67
C ALA A 65 24.49 -16.78 -10.81
N LYS A 66 23.63 -17.45 -10.03
CA LYS A 66 23.41 -18.90 -10.13
C LYS A 66 22.87 -19.31 -11.50
N VAL A 67 21.97 -18.51 -12.06
CA VAL A 67 21.43 -18.76 -13.41
C VAL A 67 22.54 -18.60 -14.45
N TYR A 68 23.34 -17.55 -14.37
CA TYR A 68 24.44 -17.29 -15.30
C TYR A 68 25.47 -18.42 -15.27
N GLU A 69 25.81 -18.91 -14.07
CA GLU A 69 26.68 -20.08 -13.89
C GLU A 69 26.05 -21.34 -14.51
N ALA A 70 24.77 -21.60 -14.25
CA ALA A 70 24.08 -22.78 -14.77
C ALA A 70 23.96 -22.80 -16.31
N VAL A 71 23.83 -21.65 -16.97
CA VAL A 71 23.76 -21.55 -18.43
C VAL A 71 25.13 -21.39 -19.10
N GLY A 72 26.21 -21.27 -18.32
CA GLY A 72 27.58 -21.15 -18.82
C GLY A 72 27.97 -19.76 -19.32
N PHE A 73 27.28 -18.70 -18.87
CA PHE A 73 27.68 -17.33 -19.19
C PHE A 73 28.89 -16.90 -18.36
N VAL A 74 29.82 -16.16 -18.99
CA VAL A 74 30.96 -15.56 -18.29
C VAL A 74 30.42 -14.45 -17.37
N ALA A 75 30.68 -14.57 -16.07
CA ALA A 75 30.27 -13.56 -15.10
C ALA A 75 30.88 -12.19 -15.46
N ALA A 76 30.07 -11.13 -15.37
CA ALA A 76 30.58 -9.77 -15.48
C ALA A 76 31.60 -9.53 -14.35
N LYS A 77 32.80 -9.07 -14.72
CA LYS A 77 33.85 -8.68 -13.77
C LYS A 77 33.51 -7.37 -13.06
#